data_AF-A0A1F8UK91-F1
#
_entry.id   AF-A0A1F8UK91-F1
#
_cell.length_a   1.000
_cell.length_b   1.000
_cell.length_c   1.000
_cell.angle_alpha   90.00
_cell.angle_beta   90.00
_cell.angle_gamma   90.00
#
_symmetry.space_group_name_H-M   'P 1'
#
loop_
_entity.id
_entity.type
_entity.pdbx_description
1 polymer ?
#
loop_
_entity_poly.entity_id
_entity_poly.type
_entity_poly.pdbx_seq_one_letter_code
_entity_poly.pdbx_strand_id
1 'polypeptide(L)'
;MYMKAKMYNYKGWVDIIDSQKLKTDVENMLLKSKFNILNFCEYTFAPYGYTAVWILAESHCAIHTFPEENKTYIELTSCVKNKYEKFKDLIAEYRL
;
A
#
# COMPACT_ATOMS: atom_id res chain seq x y z
N MET A 1 10.57 27.51 0.57
CA MET A 1 10.21 26.67 1.72
C MET A 1 11.00 25.37 1.63
N TYR A 2 11.98 25.15 2.51
CA TYR A 2 12.79 23.94 2.48
C TYR A 2 11.98 22.76 3.00
N MET A 3 11.77 21.74 2.17
CA MET A 3 11.24 20.46 2.66
C MET A 3 12.37 19.74 3.40
N LYS A 4 12.17 19.43 4.68
CA LYS A 4 13.08 18.54 5.41
C LYS A 4 13.08 17.17 4.70
N ALA A 5 14.26 16.61 4.47
CA ALA A 5 14.41 15.25 3.94
C ALA A 5 13.91 14.23 4.98
N LYS A 6 12.59 14.00 5.00
CA LYS A 6 11.92 13.09 5.93
C LYS A 6 10.89 12.27 5.18
N MET A 7 11.03 10.96 5.30
CA MET A 7 10.10 9.98 4.78
C MET A 7 9.30 9.36 5.92
N TYR A 8 8.03 9.09 5.69
CA TYR A 8 7.14 8.37 6.58
C TYR A 8 6.88 7.00 5.98
N ASN A 9 7.14 5.94 6.73
CA ASN A 9 7.07 4.57 6.25
C ASN A 9 6.09 3.77 7.09
N TYR A 10 5.16 3.11 6.42
CA TYR A 10 4.31 2.08 7.01
C TYR A 10 4.72 0.75 6.43
N LYS A 11 4.77 -0.27 7.28
CA LYS A 11 5.02 -1.67 6.91
C LYS A 11 4.16 -2.59 7.74
N GLY A 12 3.65 -3.65 7.13
CA GLY A 12 3.31 -4.86 7.87
C GLY A 12 2.30 -5.75 7.15
N TRP A 13 1.66 -6.61 7.93
CA TRP A 13 0.98 -7.80 7.43
C TRP A 13 -0.54 -7.70 7.52
N VAL A 14 -1.23 -8.35 6.60
CA VAL A 14 -2.67 -8.61 6.62
C VAL A 14 -2.92 -10.07 6.19
N ASP A 15 -3.98 -10.69 6.70
CA ASP A 15 -4.32 -12.10 6.43
C ASP A 15 -5.29 -12.25 5.25
N ILE A 16 -5.04 -11.49 4.17
CA ILE A 16 -5.85 -11.45 2.95
C ILE A 16 -4.90 -11.69 1.78
N ILE A 17 -5.24 -12.63 0.90
CA ILE A 17 -4.42 -13.01 -0.27
C ILE A 17 -5.16 -12.88 -1.60
N ASP A 18 -6.43 -12.48 -1.59
CA ASP A 18 -7.20 -12.20 -2.80
C ASP A 18 -6.66 -10.92 -3.47
N SER A 19 -6.01 -11.09 -4.62
CA SER A 19 -5.31 -10.02 -5.33
C SER A 19 -6.24 -8.88 -5.77
N GLN A 20 -7.45 -9.20 -6.23
CA GLN A 20 -8.41 -8.22 -6.72
C GLN A 20 -8.98 -7.40 -5.55
N LYS A 21 -9.27 -8.05 -4.43
CA LYS A 21 -9.70 -7.41 -3.18
C LYS A 21 -8.60 -6.51 -2.65
N LEU A 22 -7.36 -7.01 -2.53
CA LEU A 22 -6.21 -6.23 -2.07
C LEU A 22 -5.98 -4.99 -2.92
N LYS A 23 -5.96 -5.16 -4.26
CA LYS A 23 -5.82 -4.06 -5.22
C LYS A 23 -6.88 -2.99 -4.98
N THR A 24 -8.15 -3.39 -4.92
CA THR A 24 -9.29 -2.49 -4.76
C THR A 24 -9.24 -1.78 -3.41
N ASP A 25 -9.00 -2.51 -2.33
CA ASP A 25 -9.01 -1.97 -0.97
C ASP A 25 -7.84 -1.00 -0.75
N VAL A 26 -6.62 -1.37 -1.14
CA VAL A 26 -5.43 -0.51 -1.01
C VAL A 26 -5.57 0.74 -1.86
N GLU A 27 -6.01 0.63 -3.11
CA GLU A 27 -6.25 1.79 -3.97
C GLU A 27 -7.28 2.75 -3.36
N ASN A 28 -8.38 2.21 -2.82
CA ASN A 28 -9.37 3.00 -2.10
C ASN A 28 -8.79 3.70 -0.87
N MET A 29 -7.92 3.04 -0.10
CA MET A 29 -7.25 3.66 1.05
C MET A 29 -6.32 4.79 0.60
N LEU A 30 -5.59 4.62 -0.50
CA LEU A 30 -4.72 5.66 -1.07
C LEU A 30 -5.54 6.89 -1.50
N LEU A 31 -6.64 6.67 -2.21
CA LEU A 31 -7.55 7.73 -2.67
C LEU A 31 -8.25 8.45 -1.50
N LYS A 32 -8.74 7.70 -0.50
CA LYS A 32 -9.33 8.27 0.73
C LYS A 32 -8.29 9.09 1.51
N SER A 33 -7.03 8.66 1.49
CA SER A 33 -5.88 9.35 2.08
C SER A 33 -5.41 10.56 1.25
N LYS A 34 -6.08 10.84 0.13
CA LYS A 34 -5.80 11.96 -0.78
C LYS A 34 -4.43 11.86 -1.46
N PHE A 35 -3.88 10.66 -1.62
CA PHE A 35 -2.71 10.46 -2.48
C PHE A 35 -3.10 10.63 -3.95
N ASN A 36 -2.15 11.13 -4.75
CA ASN A 36 -2.31 11.19 -6.19
C ASN A 36 -1.56 10.00 -6.81
N ILE A 37 -2.30 9.06 -7.38
CA ILE A 37 -1.74 7.90 -8.07
C ILE A 37 -1.29 8.36 -9.47
N LEU A 38 0.00 8.23 -9.75
CA LEU A 38 0.62 8.59 -11.02
C LEU A 38 0.72 7.39 -11.96
N ASN A 39 0.97 6.21 -11.40
CA ASN A 39 1.05 4.98 -12.15
C ASN A 39 0.71 3.79 -11.26
N PHE A 40 0.34 2.69 -11.89
CA PHE A 40 0.07 1.42 -11.25
C PHE A 40 0.66 0.29 -12.11
N CYS A 41 1.33 -0.66 -11.47
CA CYS A 41 1.73 -1.91 -12.11
C CYS A 41 1.47 -3.09 -11.18
N GLU A 42 1.18 -4.25 -11.79
CA GLU A 42 0.93 -5.49 -11.07
C GLU A 42 1.54 -6.67 -11.82
N TYR A 43 1.80 -7.75 -11.06
CA TYR A 43 2.25 -9.02 -11.61
C TYR A 43 1.73 -10.17 -10.77
N THR A 44 1.14 -11.16 -11.43
CA THR A 44 0.71 -12.43 -10.82
C THR A 44 1.75 -13.50 -11.15
N PHE A 45 2.32 -14.10 -10.12
CA PHE A 45 3.33 -15.15 -10.24
C PHE A 45 2.68 -16.53 -10.43
N ALA A 46 3.43 -17.44 -11.06
CA ALA A 46 3.09 -18.85 -11.16
C ALA A 46 3.99 -19.66 -10.21
N PRO A 47 3.48 -20.66 -9.46
CA PRO A 47 2.09 -21.13 -9.47
C PRO A 47 1.08 -20.21 -8.74
N TYR A 48 1.57 -19.33 -7.87
CA TYR A 48 0.76 -18.37 -7.12
C TYR A 48 1.63 -17.21 -6.64
N GLY A 49 1.00 -16.17 -6.11
CA GLY A 49 1.64 -14.95 -5.64
C GLY A 49 1.27 -13.75 -6.50
N TYR A 50 1.31 -12.57 -5.90
CA TYR A 50 0.88 -11.33 -6.51
C TYR A 50 1.68 -10.17 -5.93
N THR A 51 2.12 -9.27 -6.79
CA THR A 51 2.74 -8.00 -6.41
C THR A 51 2.03 -6.87 -7.13
N ALA A 52 1.75 -5.79 -6.41
CA ALA A 52 1.22 -4.57 -7.00
C ALA A 52 1.94 -3.36 -6.42
N VAL A 53 2.18 -2.36 -7.26
CA VAL A 53 2.87 -1.12 -6.90
C VAL A 53 2.10 0.07 -7.46
N TRP A 54 1.82 1.02 -6.57
CA TRP A 54 1.30 2.34 -6.93
C TRP A 54 2.43 3.35 -6.81
N ILE A 55 2.74 4.03 -7.90
CA ILE A 55 3.60 5.21 -7.89
C ILE A 55 2.72 6.40 -7.51
N LEU A 56 3.11 7.11 -6.46
CA LEU A 56 2.37 8.25 -5.93
C LEU A 56 3.17 9.53 -6.18
N ALA A 57 2.49 10.66 -6.33
CA ALA A 57 3.17 11.96 -6.38
C ALA A 57 4.02 12.22 -5.12
N GLU A 58 3.67 11.56 -4.01
CA GLU A 58 4.34 11.64 -2.72
C GLU A 58 5.23 10.42 -2.39
N SER A 59 5.64 9.61 -3.37
CA SER A 59 6.52 8.41 -3.31
C SER A 59 5.85 7.13 -3.83
N HIS A 60 5.50 6.13 -2.99
CA HIS A 60 4.98 4.85 -3.50
C HIS A 60 4.29 4.00 -2.43
N CYS A 61 3.43 3.07 -2.88
CA CYS A 61 2.88 1.98 -2.08
C CYS A 61 3.08 0.66 -2.81
N ALA A 62 3.41 -0.40 -2.11
CA ALA A 62 3.57 -1.73 -2.67
C ALA A 62 2.92 -2.80 -1.79
N ILE A 63 2.44 -3.87 -2.44
CA ILE A 63 1.95 -5.06 -1.78
C ILE A 63 2.59 -6.31 -2.37
N HIS A 64 2.81 -7.30 -1.52
CA HIS A 64 3.37 -8.60 -1.88
C HIS A 64 2.60 -9.70 -1.14
N THR A 65 1.91 -10.57 -1.88
CA THR A 65 1.21 -11.69 -1.28
C THR A 65 2.14 -12.89 -1.12
N PHE A 66 2.01 -13.60 -0.01
CA PHE A 66 2.64 -14.89 0.28
C PHE A 66 1.53 -15.91 0.56
N PRO A 67 0.91 -16.49 -0.50
CA PRO A 67 -0.23 -17.39 -0.35
C PRO A 67 0.05 -18.62 0.52
N GLU A 68 1.29 -19.14 0.51
CA GLU A 68 1.71 -20.24 1.39
C GLU A 68 1.58 -19.93 2.89
N GLU A 69 1.66 -18.66 3.28
CA GLU A 69 1.49 -18.24 4.66
C GLU A 69 0.13 -17.59 4.94
N ASN A 70 -0.76 -17.55 3.95
CA ASN A 70 -2.02 -16.79 3.97
C ASN A 70 -1.83 -15.32 4.40
N LYS A 71 -0.75 -14.68 3.92
CA LYS A 71 -0.38 -13.31 4.33
C LYS A 71 -0.07 -12.42 3.14
N THR A 72 -0.31 -11.14 3.32
CA THR A 72 0.17 -10.09 2.41
C THR A 72 0.96 -9.06 3.18
N TYR A 73 2.15 -8.76 2.68
CA TYR A 73 2.96 -7.64 3.14
C TYR A 73 2.54 -6.38 2.40
N ILE A 74 2.30 -5.31 3.13
CA ILE A 74 1.95 -3.99 2.61
C ILE A 74 2.99 -2.99 3.10
N GLU A 75 3.48 -2.16 2.18
CA GLU A 75 4.31 -1.01 2.50
C GLU A 75 3.83 0.27 1.83
N LEU A 76 3.91 1.37 2.57
CA LEU A 76 3.66 2.71 2.07
C LEU A 76 4.83 3.60 2.48
N THR A 77 5.42 4.27 1.51
CA THR A 77 6.42 5.32 1.72
C THR A 77 5.80 6.64 1.28
N SER A 78 5.87 7.67 2.13
CA SER A 78 5.27 8.98 1.86
C SER A 78 6.17 10.13 2.28
N CYS A 79 6.24 11.16 1.44
CA CYS A 79 6.84 12.47 1.76
C CYS A 79 5.91 13.37 2.58
N VAL A 80 4.63 13.02 2.71
CA VAL A 80 3.59 13.88 3.32
C VAL A 80 2.97 13.19 4.54
N LYS A 81 3.24 13.75 5.74
CA LYS A 81 2.78 13.21 7.03
C LYS A 81 1.27 13.02 7.09
N ASN A 82 0.49 14.03 6.72
CA ASN A 82 -0.97 13.98 6.91
C ASN A 82 -1.63 12.88 6.07
N LYS A 83 -1.16 12.66 4.83
CA LYS A 83 -1.64 11.56 3.97
C LYS A 83 -1.23 10.19 4.54
N TYR A 84 0.00 10.11 5.04
CA TYR A 84 0.52 8.92 5.71
C TYR A 84 -0.30 8.52 6.95
N GLU A 85 -0.57 9.46 7.87
CA GLU A 85 -1.34 9.14 9.09
C GLU A 85 -2.76 8.69 8.73
N LYS A 86 -3.40 9.35 7.75
CA LYS A 86 -4.74 8.94 7.28
C LYS A 86 -4.76 7.53 6.69
N PHE A 87 -3.73 7.16 5.94
CA PHE A 87 -3.60 5.79 5.44
C PHE A 87 -3.40 4.80 6.59
N LYS A 88 -2.55 5.16 7.57
CA LYS A 88 -2.27 4.34 8.75
C LYS A 88 -3.53 4.06 9.57
N ASP A 89 -4.43 5.03 9.70
CA ASP A 89 -5.71 4.86 10.39
C ASP A 89 -6.63 3.88 9.63
N LEU A 90 -6.78 4.07 8.31
CA LEU A 90 -7.61 3.20 7.46
C LEU A 90 -7.12 1.75 7.44
N ILE A 91 -5.81 1.53 7.36
CA ILE A 91 -5.24 0.19 7.31
C ILE A 91 -5.19 -0.48 8.69
N ALA A 92 -5.25 0.29 9.79
CA ALA A 92 -5.41 -0.28 11.12
C ALA A 92 -6.82 -0.88 11.28
N GLU A 93 -7.85 -0.22 10.75
CA GLU A 93 -9.22 -0.75 10.71
C GLU A 93 -9.33 -2.00 9.81
N TYR A 94 -8.51 -2.09 8.76
CA TYR A 94 -8.49 -3.25 7.86
C TYR A 94 -7.83 -4.50 8.46
N ARG A 95 -7.02 -4.34 9.51
CA ARG A 95 -6.39 -5.42 10.26
C ARG A 95 -7.26 -5.96 11.39
N LEU A 96 -8.36 -5.28 11.71
CA LEU A 96 -9.36 -5.68 12.71
C LEU A 96 -10.49 -6.47 12.02
#